data_AF-A0A1F8TEE0-F1
#
_entry.id   AF-A0A1F8TEE0-F1
#
_cell.length_a   1.000
_cell.length_b   1.000
_cell.length_c   1.000
_cell.angle_alpha   90.00
_cell.angle_beta   90.00
_cell.angle_gamma   90.00
#
_symmetry.space_group_name_H-M   'P 1'
#
loop_
_entity.id
_entity.type
_entity.pdbx_description
1 polymer ?
#
loop_
_entity_poly.entity_id
_entity_poly.type
_entity_poly.pdbx_seq_one_letter_code
_entity_poly.pdbx_strand_id
1 'polypeptide(L)'
;MGLLGLDRGEFETRLKASMPGAAGLTFNPYLNGERTPDRPDGVGILSGLRSFHTGTELVRAVVEGVTFGLAHATRALSRAGIEPGAVTLVGGGAASEAWSQIVADVFRLPVQRPALTEAAALGAALQVRQVVGGNVLPTLAPGVERWEPRPTPELIASAARFEMLPEKSGQAWPQASTPSSART
;
A
#
# COMPACT_ATOMS: atom_id res chain seq x y z
N MET A 1 16.33 -12.38 -6.98
CA MET A 1 17.07 -11.57 -6.01
C MET A 1 16.56 -10.14 -6.10
N GLY A 2 15.61 -9.76 -5.23
CA GLY A 2 15.04 -8.41 -5.20
C GLY A 2 15.84 -7.45 -4.31
N LEU A 3 15.41 -6.19 -4.21
CA LEU A 3 16.09 -5.08 -3.52
C LEU A 3 16.61 -5.41 -2.09
N LEU A 4 15.89 -6.25 -1.34
CA LEU A 4 16.25 -6.60 0.04
C LEU A 4 16.93 -7.97 0.19
N GLY A 5 17.00 -8.76 -0.89
CA GLY A 5 17.61 -10.10 -0.87
C GLY A 5 16.92 -11.13 0.04
N LEU A 6 15.72 -10.84 0.55
CA LEU A 6 14.98 -11.70 1.49
C LEU A 6 14.14 -12.74 0.75
N ASP A 7 14.00 -13.91 1.35
CA ASP A 7 12.93 -14.83 0.97
C ASP A 7 11.56 -14.40 1.55
N ARG A 8 10.49 -15.09 1.16
CA ARG A 8 9.13 -14.77 1.59
C ARG A 8 8.91 -14.93 3.10
N GLY A 9 9.50 -15.96 3.70
CA GLY A 9 9.35 -16.24 5.13
C GLY A 9 10.09 -15.21 5.98
N GLU A 10 11.29 -14.83 5.58
CA GLU A 10 12.07 -13.77 6.21
C GLU A 10 11.38 -12.41 6.09
N PHE A 11 10.83 -12.11 4.90
CA PHE A 11 10.05 -10.89 4.68
C PHE A 11 8.84 -10.82 5.60
N GLU A 12 8.03 -11.88 5.68
CA GLU A 12 6.85 -11.93 6.55
C GLU A 12 7.24 -11.78 8.03
N THR A 13 8.29 -12.48 8.45
CA THR A 13 8.80 -12.43 9.84
C THR A 13 9.22 -11.01 10.22
N ARG A 14 10.00 -10.34 9.35
CA ARG A 14 10.43 -8.96 9.58
C ARG A 14 9.27 -7.98 9.55
N LEU A 15 8.33 -8.14 8.62
CA LEU A 15 7.16 -7.27 8.55
C LEU A 15 6.29 -7.41 9.81
N LYS A 16 6.07 -8.64 10.30
CA LYS A 16 5.35 -8.90 11.57
C LYS A 16 6.05 -8.31 12.79
N ALA A 17 7.38 -8.33 12.82
CA ALA A 17 8.17 -7.75 13.92
C ALA A 17 8.28 -6.22 13.87
N SER A 18 7.92 -5.59 12.74
CA SER A 18 8.05 -4.16 12.54
C SER A 18 6.91 -3.35 13.18
N MET A 19 7.20 -2.10 13.51
CA MET A 19 6.22 -1.16 14.08
C MET A 19 5.68 -0.18 13.02
N PRO A 20 4.41 0.25 13.13
CA PRO A 20 3.86 1.31 12.28
C PRO A 20 4.72 2.56 12.23
N GLY A 21 4.83 3.12 11.02
CA GLY A 21 5.65 4.28 10.74
C GLY A 21 7.14 4.03 10.62
N ALA A 22 7.58 2.77 10.61
CA ALA A 22 8.95 2.34 10.31
C ALA A 22 10.04 3.10 11.09
N ALA A 23 9.78 3.44 12.35
CA ALA A 23 10.66 4.24 13.21
C ALA A 23 11.11 5.58 12.58
N GLY A 24 10.26 6.19 11.75
CA GLY A 24 10.53 7.47 11.07
C GLY A 24 11.12 7.32 9.67
N LEU A 25 11.50 6.11 9.25
CA LEU A 25 11.92 5.81 7.89
C LEU A 25 10.75 5.97 6.91
N THR A 26 11.00 6.43 5.70
CA THR A 26 9.96 6.61 4.67
C THR A 26 10.54 6.29 3.29
N PHE A 27 9.78 5.55 2.49
CA PHE A 27 10.22 5.07 1.18
C PHE A 27 9.26 5.52 0.07
N ASN A 28 9.80 6.17 -0.96
CA ASN A 28 9.13 6.39 -2.23
C ASN A 28 9.45 5.21 -3.18
N PRO A 29 8.45 4.45 -3.66
CA PRO A 29 8.65 3.23 -4.44
C PRO A 29 8.84 3.45 -5.96
N TYR A 30 9.10 4.67 -6.45
CA TYR A 30 9.24 4.98 -7.89
C TYR A 30 10.56 4.48 -8.50
N LEU A 31 10.95 3.23 -8.22
CA LEU A 31 12.20 2.61 -8.64
C LEU A 31 12.38 2.58 -10.17
N ASN A 32 11.28 2.59 -10.92
CA ASN A 32 11.26 2.59 -12.38
C ASN A 32 10.41 3.75 -12.94
N GLY A 33 10.32 4.86 -12.20
CA GLY A 33 9.27 5.85 -12.38
C GLY A 33 7.92 5.39 -11.84
N GLU A 34 6.88 6.17 -12.12
CA GLU A 34 5.49 5.91 -11.71
C GLU A 34 4.52 6.32 -12.82
N ARG A 35 3.42 5.59 -12.92
CA ARG A 35 2.33 5.88 -13.86
C ARG A 35 1.21 6.69 -13.22
N THR A 36 0.94 6.42 -11.94
CA THR A 36 -0.10 7.12 -11.18
C THR A 36 0.48 7.60 -9.84
N PRO A 37 0.88 8.87 -9.75
CA PRO A 37 0.73 9.92 -10.76
C PRO A 37 1.79 9.81 -11.88
N ASP A 38 1.58 10.49 -13.01
CA ASP A 38 2.48 10.40 -14.17
C ASP A 38 3.86 11.00 -13.84
N ARG A 39 4.85 10.13 -13.57
CA ARG A 39 6.24 10.43 -13.19
C ARG A 39 7.18 9.42 -13.85
N PRO A 40 7.35 9.43 -15.18
CA PRO A 40 8.21 8.48 -15.87
C PRO A 40 9.68 8.59 -15.46
N ASP A 41 10.09 9.76 -14.97
CA ASP A 41 11.41 10.10 -14.43
C ASP A 41 11.46 10.08 -12.89
N GLY A 42 10.44 9.51 -12.25
CA GLY A 42 10.42 9.29 -10.81
C GLY A 42 11.55 8.36 -10.36
N VAL A 43 12.01 8.53 -9.13
CA VAL A 43 13.11 7.73 -8.55
C VAL A 43 12.72 7.17 -7.19
N GLY A 44 13.29 6.02 -6.84
CA GLY A 44 13.19 5.49 -5.48
C GLY A 44 13.91 6.39 -4.48
N ILE A 45 13.26 6.72 -3.37
CA ILE A 45 13.83 7.57 -2.32
C ILE A 45 13.66 6.89 -0.98
N LEU A 46 14.76 6.75 -0.23
CA LEU A 46 14.73 6.35 1.17
C LEU A 46 15.13 7.54 2.03
N SER A 47 14.22 8.00 2.89
CA SER A 47 14.42 9.14 3.79
C SER A 47 14.34 8.74 5.24
N GLY A 48 15.03 9.49 6.11
CA GLY A 48 14.98 9.30 7.56
C GLY A 48 15.93 8.22 8.10
N LEU A 49 16.84 7.69 7.26
CA LEU A 49 17.77 6.65 7.69
C LEU A 49 18.67 7.11 8.86
N ARG A 50 18.96 6.18 9.77
CA ARG A 50 19.72 6.34 11.02
C ARG A 50 20.43 5.04 11.32
N SER A 51 21.52 5.08 12.09
CA SER A 51 22.37 3.91 12.38
C SER A 51 21.69 2.81 13.19
N PHE A 52 20.62 3.12 13.93
CA PHE A 52 19.86 2.14 14.69
C PHE A 52 18.84 1.36 13.85
N HIS A 53 18.57 1.77 12.62
CA HIS A 53 17.63 1.07 11.75
C HIS A 53 18.22 -0.27 11.30
N THR A 54 17.35 -1.27 11.25
CA THR A 54 17.70 -2.60 10.76
C THR A 54 16.94 -2.91 9.47
N GLY A 55 17.13 -4.12 8.96
CA GLY A 55 16.32 -4.60 7.85
C GLY A 55 14.82 -4.69 8.17
N THR A 56 14.43 -4.72 9.45
CA THR A 56 13.02 -4.73 9.89
C THR A 56 12.31 -3.43 9.52
N GLU A 57 12.90 -2.29 9.88
CA GLU A 57 12.32 -0.98 9.57
C GLU A 57 12.38 -0.69 8.06
N LEU A 58 13.42 -1.15 7.36
CA LEU A 58 13.50 -1.08 5.90
C LEU A 58 12.34 -1.83 5.22
N VAL A 59 12.05 -3.08 5.64
CA VAL A 59 10.92 -3.85 5.12
C VAL A 59 9.61 -3.10 5.35
N ARG A 60 9.42 -2.54 6.55
CA ARG A 60 8.21 -1.79 6.89
C ARG A 60 8.04 -0.53 6.05
N ALA A 61 9.10 0.26 5.89
CA ALA A 61 9.06 1.48 5.09
C ALA A 61 8.72 1.18 3.63
N VAL A 62 9.28 0.10 3.05
CA VAL A 62 8.96 -0.33 1.69
C VAL A 62 7.48 -0.69 1.55
N VAL A 63 6.97 -1.50 2.48
CA VAL A 63 5.56 -1.95 2.48
C VAL A 63 4.60 -0.77 2.65
N GLU A 64 4.87 0.12 3.60
CA GLU A 64 4.09 1.33 3.81
C GLU A 64 4.14 2.23 2.57
N GLY A 65 5.32 2.50 2.02
CA GLY A 65 5.49 3.33 0.83
C GLY A 65 4.73 2.84 -0.41
N VAL A 66 4.81 1.54 -0.71
CA VAL A 66 4.02 0.93 -1.78
C VAL A 66 2.51 1.08 -1.51
N THR A 67 2.08 0.84 -0.28
CA THR A 67 0.67 0.93 0.09
C THR A 67 0.15 2.36 0.05
N PHE A 68 0.96 3.35 0.43
CA PHE A 68 0.64 4.77 0.29
C PHE A 68 0.51 5.19 -1.17
N GLY A 69 1.39 4.72 -2.05
CA GLY A 69 1.27 4.94 -3.50
C GLY A 69 -0.06 4.42 -4.04
N LEU A 70 -0.47 3.21 -3.64
CA LEU A 70 -1.77 2.63 -4.01
C LEU A 70 -2.94 3.46 -3.48
N ALA A 71 -2.90 3.87 -2.21
CA ALA A 71 -3.93 4.70 -1.60
C ALA A 71 -4.00 6.11 -2.22
N HIS A 72 -2.86 6.64 -2.68
CA HIS A 72 -2.84 7.89 -3.44
C HIS A 72 -3.54 7.73 -4.79
N ALA A 73 -3.26 6.63 -5.51
CA ALA A 73 -3.88 6.35 -6.81
C ALA A 73 -5.40 6.21 -6.71
N THR A 74 -5.93 5.66 -5.61
CA THR A 74 -7.39 5.52 -5.41
C THR A 74 -8.11 6.83 -5.11
N ARG A 75 -7.41 7.92 -4.78
CA ARG A 75 -8.06 9.26 -4.66
C ARG A 75 -8.74 9.70 -5.95
N ALA A 76 -8.36 9.15 -7.10
CA ALA A 76 -9.06 9.36 -8.36
C ALA A 76 -10.52 8.85 -8.32
N LEU A 77 -10.79 7.77 -7.56
CA LEU A 77 -12.13 7.23 -7.37
C LEU A 77 -13.02 8.20 -6.58
N SER A 78 -12.51 8.73 -5.46
CA SER A 78 -13.24 9.72 -4.66
C SER A 78 -13.50 11.00 -5.46
N ARG A 79 -12.55 11.45 -6.31
CA ARG A 79 -12.78 12.59 -7.23
C ARG A 79 -13.89 12.32 -8.26
N ALA A 80 -14.14 11.05 -8.58
CA ALA A 80 -15.25 10.62 -9.43
C ALA A 80 -16.55 10.35 -8.63
N GLY A 81 -16.59 10.66 -7.33
CA GLY A 81 -17.74 10.41 -6.46
C GLY A 81 -17.93 8.95 -6.05
N ILE A 82 -16.90 8.11 -6.20
CA ILE A 82 -16.94 6.70 -5.83
C ILE A 82 -16.29 6.54 -4.45
N GLU A 83 -17.06 6.07 -3.48
CA GLU A 83 -16.60 5.75 -2.13
C GLU A 83 -16.59 4.22 -1.92
N PRO A 84 -15.42 3.56 -1.98
CA PRO A 84 -15.34 2.11 -1.82
C PRO A 84 -15.70 1.66 -0.41
N GLY A 85 -16.48 0.58 -0.28
CA GLY A 85 -16.82 0.00 1.03
C GLY A 85 -15.82 -1.03 1.56
N ALA A 86 -14.96 -1.59 0.71
CA ALA A 86 -13.95 -2.57 1.06
C ALA A 86 -12.87 -2.65 -0.04
N VAL A 87 -11.71 -3.21 0.32
CA VAL A 87 -10.63 -3.54 -0.61
C VAL A 87 -10.59 -5.06 -0.80
N THR A 88 -10.69 -5.53 -2.04
CA THR A 88 -10.36 -6.91 -2.38
C THR A 88 -8.89 -6.99 -2.77
N LEU A 89 -8.07 -7.63 -1.93
CA LEU A 89 -6.63 -7.71 -2.12
C LEU A 89 -6.25 -9.03 -2.80
N VAL A 90 -5.50 -8.93 -3.90
CA VAL A 90 -5.05 -10.05 -4.74
C VAL A 90 -3.59 -9.87 -5.16
N GLY A 91 -2.99 -10.90 -5.79
CA GLY A 91 -1.61 -10.87 -6.25
C GLY A 91 -0.59 -11.25 -5.17
N GLY A 92 0.71 -11.17 -5.50
CA GLY A 92 1.78 -11.68 -4.63
C GLY A 92 1.84 -11.07 -3.23
N GLY A 93 1.57 -9.75 -3.11
CA GLY A 93 1.52 -9.06 -1.82
C GLY A 93 0.37 -9.52 -0.91
N ALA A 94 -0.73 -10.00 -1.51
CA ALA A 94 -1.88 -10.52 -0.76
C ALA A 94 -1.54 -11.80 0.02
N ALA A 95 -0.48 -12.51 -0.33
CA ALA A 95 -0.05 -13.71 0.41
C ALA A 95 0.48 -13.37 1.82
N SER A 96 0.87 -12.12 2.07
CA SER A 96 1.31 -11.64 3.38
C SER A 96 0.11 -11.20 4.22
N GLU A 97 -0.07 -11.82 5.39
CA GLU A 97 -1.11 -11.41 6.35
C GLU A 97 -0.78 -10.04 6.94
N ALA A 98 0.50 -9.81 7.28
CA ALA A 98 0.94 -8.55 7.84
C ALA A 98 0.77 -7.38 6.86
N TRP A 99 1.09 -7.59 5.58
CA TRP A 99 0.82 -6.59 4.55
C TRP A 99 -0.69 -6.38 4.36
N SER A 100 -1.49 -7.45 4.36
CA SER A 100 -2.96 -7.33 4.23
C SER A 100 -3.57 -6.44 5.32
N GLN A 101 -3.10 -6.58 6.56
CA GLN A 101 -3.48 -5.67 7.64
C GLN A 101 -3.02 -4.23 7.38
N ILE A 102 -1.78 -4.02 6.92
CA ILE A 102 -1.26 -2.67 6.59
C ILE A 102 -2.09 -2.02 5.49
N VAL A 103 -2.53 -2.77 4.48
CA VAL A 103 -3.47 -2.26 3.46
C VAL A 103 -4.76 -1.79 4.11
N ALA A 104 -5.35 -2.57 5.03
CA ALA A 104 -6.58 -2.17 5.72
C ALA A 104 -6.37 -0.88 6.52
N ASP A 105 -5.27 -0.79 7.26
CA ASP A 105 -4.95 0.36 8.09
C ASP A 105 -4.73 1.65 7.26
N VAL A 106 -4.03 1.53 6.12
CA VAL A 106 -3.72 2.66 5.23
C VAL A 106 -4.97 3.13 4.48
N PHE A 107 -5.73 2.19 3.90
CA PHE A 107 -6.96 2.53 3.16
C PHE A 107 -8.10 2.93 4.08
N ARG A 108 -8.02 2.62 5.38
CA ARG A 108 -9.10 2.78 6.36
C ARG A 108 -10.39 2.08 5.93
N LEU A 109 -10.23 0.95 5.25
CA LEU A 109 -11.31 0.13 4.73
C LEU A 109 -11.05 -1.32 5.11
N PRO A 110 -12.11 -2.13 5.30
CA PRO A 110 -11.95 -3.56 5.44
C PRO A 110 -11.26 -4.15 4.22
N VAL A 111 -10.26 -5.01 4.45
CA VAL A 111 -9.60 -5.78 3.39
C VAL A 111 -10.14 -7.19 3.39
N GLN A 112 -10.37 -7.72 2.19
CA GLN A 112 -10.80 -9.09 1.94
C GLN A 112 -9.83 -9.77 0.99
N ARG A 113 -9.38 -10.96 1.35
CA ARG A 113 -8.57 -11.83 0.48
C ARG A 113 -9.39 -13.04 0.05
N PRO A 114 -9.75 -13.16 -1.23
CA PRO A 114 -10.40 -14.36 -1.76
C PRO A 114 -9.48 -15.59 -1.64
N ALA A 115 -10.05 -16.76 -1.33
CA ALA A 115 -9.33 -18.03 -1.43
C ALA A 115 -8.98 -18.42 -2.88
N LEU A 116 -9.71 -17.86 -3.85
CA LEU A 116 -9.51 -18.12 -5.28
C LEU A 116 -8.37 -17.27 -5.84
N THR A 117 -7.38 -17.93 -6.45
CA THR A 117 -6.26 -17.28 -7.14
C THR A 117 -6.51 -17.04 -8.63
N GLU A 118 -7.31 -17.89 -9.28
CA GLU A 118 -7.59 -17.86 -10.73
C GLU A 118 -8.80 -16.99 -11.10
N ALA A 119 -8.80 -15.72 -10.66
CA ALA A 119 -9.96 -14.84 -10.81
C ALA A 119 -10.35 -14.57 -12.27
N ALA A 120 -9.37 -14.47 -13.18
CA ALA A 120 -9.61 -14.26 -14.61
C ALA A 120 -10.29 -15.45 -15.27
N ALA A 121 -9.81 -16.67 -15.01
CA ALA A 121 -10.40 -17.90 -15.54
C ALA A 121 -11.83 -18.10 -15.01
N LEU A 122 -12.05 -17.87 -13.71
CA LEU A 122 -13.40 -17.90 -13.13
C LEU A 122 -14.29 -16.84 -13.78
N GLY A 123 -13.81 -15.60 -13.92
CA GLY A 123 -14.57 -14.53 -14.56
C GLY A 123 -14.98 -14.87 -16.00
N ALA A 124 -14.12 -15.54 -16.77
CA ALA A 124 -14.45 -16.03 -18.11
C ALA A 124 -15.54 -17.13 -18.06
N ALA A 125 -15.40 -18.11 -17.16
CA ALA A 125 -16.39 -19.17 -17.00
C ALA A 125 -17.76 -18.65 -16.56
N LEU A 126 -17.79 -17.66 -15.66
CA LEU A 126 -19.01 -16.99 -15.20
C LEU A 126 -19.67 -16.19 -16.32
N GLN A 127 -18.89 -15.50 -17.15
CA GLN A 127 -19.43 -14.82 -18.34
C GLN A 127 -20.07 -15.81 -19.30
N VAL A 128 -19.41 -16.94 -19.61
CA VAL A 128 -19.98 -18.00 -20.45
C VAL A 128 -21.26 -18.55 -19.84
N ARG A 129 -21.25 -18.85 -18.53
CA ARG A 129 -22.42 -19.35 -17.77
C ARG A 129 -23.61 -18.40 -17.90
N GLN A 130 -23.40 -17.10 -17.76
CA GLN A 130 -24.43 -16.07 -17.88
C GLN A 130 -25.01 -16.03 -19.30
N VAL A 131 -24.16 -16.08 -20.33
CA VAL A 131 -24.58 -16.03 -21.74
C VAL A 131 -25.43 -17.24 -22.13
N VAL A 132 -25.13 -18.44 -21.61
CA VAL A 132 -25.90 -19.67 -21.90
C VAL A 132 -27.16 -19.82 -21.03
N GLY A 133 -27.59 -18.75 -20.34
CA GLY A 133 -28.82 -18.73 -19.55
C GLY A 133 -28.71 -19.37 -18.17
N GLY A 134 -27.50 -19.68 -17.70
CA GLY A 134 -27.27 -20.12 -16.34
C GLY A 134 -27.37 -18.96 -15.35
N ASN A 135 -27.99 -19.19 -14.19
CA ASN A 135 -27.96 -18.20 -13.11
C ASN A 135 -26.56 -18.12 -12.51
N VAL A 136 -25.99 -16.92 -12.45
CA VAL A 136 -24.73 -16.63 -11.77
C VAL A 136 -25.07 -15.88 -10.49
N LEU A 137 -24.92 -16.55 -9.34
CA LEU A 137 -24.91 -15.84 -8.06
C LEU A 137 -23.55 -15.14 -7.91
N PRO A 138 -23.52 -13.83 -7.58
CA PRO A 138 -22.28 -13.06 -7.52
C PRO A 138 -21.44 -13.34 -6.27
N THR A 139 -21.58 -14.50 -5.62
CA THR A 139 -20.70 -14.87 -4.50
C THR A 139 -19.37 -15.35 -5.05
N LEU A 140 -18.51 -14.39 -5.39
CA LEU A 140 -17.24 -14.60 -6.08
C LEU A 140 -16.13 -15.19 -5.20
N ALA A 141 -16.35 -15.41 -3.91
CA ALA A 141 -15.33 -15.99 -3.03
C ALA A 141 -15.93 -16.62 -1.76
N PRO A 142 -16.13 -17.94 -1.70
CA PRO A 142 -16.14 -18.64 -0.41
C PRO A 142 -14.74 -18.58 0.24
N GLY A 143 -14.66 -18.57 1.58
CA GLY A 143 -13.38 -18.63 2.31
C GLY A 143 -12.59 -17.32 2.34
N VAL A 144 -13.26 -16.19 2.50
CA VAL A 144 -12.61 -14.87 2.55
C VAL A 144 -11.97 -14.64 3.91
N GLU A 145 -10.65 -14.47 3.92
CA GLU A 145 -9.98 -13.87 5.06
C GLU A 145 -10.19 -12.37 5.04
N ARG A 146 -10.34 -11.79 6.24
CA ARG A 146 -10.75 -10.40 6.40
C ARG A 146 -9.95 -9.71 7.49
N TRP A 147 -9.54 -8.47 7.20
CA TRP A 147 -8.85 -7.58 8.13
C TRP A 147 -9.64 -6.29 8.26
N GLU A 148 -9.89 -5.89 9.50
CA GLU A 148 -10.53 -4.62 9.82
C GLU A 148 -9.47 -3.52 9.99
N PRO A 149 -9.75 -2.27 9.59
CA PRO A 149 -8.79 -1.18 9.67
C PRO A 149 -8.52 -0.78 11.12
N ARG A 150 -7.23 -0.61 11.45
CA ARG A 150 -6.73 -0.20 12.77
C ARG A 150 -5.62 0.87 12.62
N PRO A 151 -5.90 2.03 12.03
CA PRO A 151 -4.88 3.06 11.80
C PRO A 151 -4.32 3.58 13.12
N THR A 152 -2.99 3.65 13.23
CA THR A 152 -2.30 4.22 14.40
C THR A 152 -1.78 5.63 14.11
N PRO A 153 -1.52 6.46 15.13
CA PRO A 153 -0.92 7.79 14.94
C PRO A 153 0.42 7.75 14.18
N GLU A 154 1.25 6.73 14.42
CA GLU A 154 2.55 6.56 13.78
C GLU A 154 2.42 6.27 12.28
N LEU A 155 1.44 5.45 11.90
CA LEU A 155 1.14 5.17 10.50
C LEU A 155 0.63 6.43 9.79
N ILE A 156 -0.24 7.20 10.45
CA ILE A 156 -0.76 8.47 9.91
C ILE A 156 0.39 9.46 9.70
N ALA A 157 1.29 9.58 10.68
CA ALA A 157 2.48 10.42 10.55
C ALA A 157 3.41 9.93 9.43
N SER A 158 3.49 8.62 9.21
CA SER A 158 4.26 8.03 8.09
C SER A 158 3.69 8.40 6.73
N ALA A 159 2.37 8.31 6.57
CA ALA A 159 1.69 8.74 5.34
C ALA A 159 1.92 10.24 5.07
N ALA A 160 1.87 11.09 6.10
CA ALA A 160 2.16 12.51 5.96
C ALA A 160 3.62 12.77 5.53
N ARG A 161 4.59 12.02 6.08
CA ARG A 161 5.99 12.12 5.62
C ARG A 161 6.16 11.66 4.17
N PHE A 162 5.44 10.61 3.76
CA PHE A 162 5.47 10.11 2.39
C PHE A 162 5.01 11.18 1.40
N GLU A 163 3.94 11.91 1.69
CA GLU A 163 3.44 13.02 0.85
C GLU A 163 4.42 14.19 0.75
N MET A 164 5.34 14.32 1.70
CA MET A 164 6.40 15.34 1.70
C MET A 164 7.67 14.89 0.98
N LEU A 165 7.77 13.64 0.51
CA LEU A 165 8.95 13.21 -0.22
C LEU A 165 9.01 13.88 -1.60
N PRO A 166 10.21 14.25 -2.08
CA PRO A 166 10.38 14.55 -3.49
C PRO A 166 10.02 13.31 -4.32
N GLU A 167 9.60 13.53 -5.56
CA GLU A 167 9.20 12.46 -6.48
C GLU A 167 10.30 12.18 -7.51
N LYS A 168 11.26 13.11 -7.68
CA LYS A 168 12.35 13.06 -8.66
C LYS A 168 13.68 13.48 -8.05
N SER A 169 14.79 13.02 -8.65
CA SER A 169 16.13 13.45 -8.25
C SER A 169 16.32 14.96 -8.45
N GLY A 170 16.98 15.62 -7.51
CA GLY A 170 17.26 17.06 -7.57
C GLY A 170 16.05 17.97 -7.29
N GLN A 171 14.85 17.43 -7.09
CA GLN A 171 13.71 18.21 -6.61
C GLN A 171 13.98 18.70 -5.19
N ALA A 172 13.70 19.98 -4.94
CA ALA A 172 13.84 20.56 -3.61
C ALA A 172 12.90 19.87 -2.62
N TRP A 173 13.40 19.62 -1.41
CA TRP A 173 12.57 19.13 -0.32
C TRP A 173 11.56 20.21 0.07
N PRO A 174 10.28 19.86 0.28
CA PRO A 174 9.31 20.81 0.76
C PRO A 174 9.78 21.40 2.09
N GLN A 175 9.82 22.73 2.17
CA GLN A 175 10.17 23.44 3.39
C GLN A 175 9.01 23.28 4.38
N ALA A 176 9.30 22.86 5.61
CA ALA A 176 8.31 22.96 6.67
C ALA A 176 7.96 24.44 6.86
N SER A 177 6.70 24.81 6.65
CA SER A 177 6.24 26.17 6.92
C SER A 177 6.46 26.46 8.41
N THR A 178 7.44 27.31 8.74
CA THR A 178 7.60 27.85 10.09
C THR A 178 6.28 28.48 10.52
N PRO A 179 5.71 28.14 11.68
CA PRO A 179 4.59 28.89 12.22
C PRO A 179 5.04 30.34 12.36
N SER A 180 4.37 31.25 11.66
CA SER A 180 4.58 32.69 11.86
C SER A 180 4.26 32.98 13.32
N SER A 181 5.29 33.26 14.12
CA SER A 181 5.12 33.82 15.46
C SER A 181 4.54 35.22 15.29
N ALA A 182 3.22 35.30 15.16
CA ALA A 182 2.49 36.55 15.25
C ALA A 182 2.71 37.09 16.66
N ARG A 183 3.55 38.12 16.73
CA ARG A 183 3.72 39.01 17.86
C ARG A 183 2.35 39.61 18.21
N THR A 184 1.95 39.47 19.46
CA THR A 184 1.15 40.41 20.23
C THR A 184 1.71 40.45 21.64
#